data_AF-A0A4R3E3G1-F1
#
_entry.id   AF-A0A4R3E3G1-F1
#
_cell.length_a   1.000
_cell.length_b   1.000
_cell.length_c   1.000
_cell.angle_alpha   90.00
_cell.angle_beta   90.00
_cell.angle_gamma   90.00
#
_symmetry.space_group_name_H-M   'P 1'
#
loop_
_entity.id
_entity.type
_entity.pdbx_description
1 polymer ?
#
loop_
_entity_poly.entity_id
_entity_poly.type
_entity_poly.pdbx_seq_one_letter_code
_entity_poly.pdbx_strand_id
1 'polypeptide(L)'
;MPTLDLRFPGVLNSREMLVAEAIHARAWHAIGDDLGLVGDEAEQAKARLGGIVVRLLANGPRSMGDLTTAAIQTFREANPTGVTGR
;
A
#
# COMPACT_ATOMS: atom_id res chain seq x y z
N MET A 1 7.42 32.08 10.24
CA MET A 1 6.09 31.48 9.96
C MET A 1 6.09 30.07 10.54
N PRO A 2 5.44 29.81 11.68
CA PRO A 2 5.23 28.43 12.09
C PRO A 2 4.26 27.79 11.10
N THR A 3 4.69 26.77 10.38
CA THR A 3 3.77 25.93 9.60
C THR A 3 2.80 25.30 10.57
N LEU A 4 1.53 25.70 10.51
CA LEU A 4 0.45 25.04 11.25
C LEU A 4 0.46 23.57 10.86
N ASP A 5 0.82 22.71 11.81
CA ASP A 5 0.83 21.26 11.65
C ASP A 5 -0.63 20.77 11.75
N LEU A 6 -1.43 21.09 10.73
CA LEU A 6 -2.83 20.70 10.62
C LEU A 6 -2.91 19.20 10.38
N ARG A 7 -3.06 18.43 11.46
CA ARG A 7 -3.33 16.99 11.39
C ARG A 7 -4.83 16.75 11.51
N PHE A 8 -5.41 16.22 10.44
CA PHE A 8 -6.79 15.75 10.46
C PHE A 8 -6.79 14.25 10.76
N PRO A 9 -7.54 13.77 11.76
CA PRO A 9 -7.60 12.35 12.08
C PRO A 9 -8.01 11.51 10.85
N GLY A 10 -7.15 10.59 10.44
CA GLY A 10 -7.38 9.73 9.27
C GLY A 10 -6.97 10.32 7.91
N VAL A 11 -6.41 11.54 7.86
CA VAL A 11 -5.90 12.15 6.63
C VAL A 11 -4.38 12.22 6.69
N LEU A 12 -3.72 11.71 5.65
CA LEU A 12 -2.28 11.81 5.49
C LEU A 12 -1.90 13.27 5.18
N ASN A 13 -0.90 13.81 5.85
CA ASN A 13 -0.30 15.07 5.42
C ASN A 13 0.45 14.87 4.08
N SER A 14 0.87 15.97 3.45
CA SER A 14 1.49 15.91 2.11
C SER A 14 2.72 15.00 2.05
N ARG A 15 3.53 14.92 3.12
CA ARG A 15 4.68 14.02 3.17
C ARG A 15 4.25 12.56 3.31
N GLU A 16 3.30 12.29 4.19
CA GLU A 16 2.75 10.94 4.38
C GLU A 16 2.08 10.44 3.11
N MET A 17 1.39 11.30 2.37
CA MET A 17 0.78 10.99 1.08
C MET A 17 1.84 10.62 0.03
N LEU A 18 2.93 11.37 -0.06
CA LEU A 18 4.04 11.04 -0.97
C LEU A 18 4.71 9.70 -0.61
N VAL A 19 4.87 9.43 0.68
CA VAL A 19 5.41 8.14 1.16
C VAL A 19 4.44 7.00 0.85
N ALA A 20 3.13 7.20 1.06
CA ALA A 20 2.10 6.23 0.73
C ALA A 20 2.12 5.86 -0.76
N GLU A 21 2.17 6.87 -1.62
CA GLU A 21 2.21 6.67 -3.07
C GLU A 21 3.47 5.91 -3.51
N ALA A 22 4.64 6.27 -2.97
CA ALA A 22 5.90 5.58 -3.28
C ALA A 22 5.88 4.11 -2.84
N ILE A 23 5.34 3.83 -1.65
CA ILE A 23 5.19 2.45 -1.15
C ILE A 23 4.20 1.68 -2.02
N HIS A 24 3.07 2.30 -2.36
CA HIS A 24 2.02 1.70 -3.17
C HIS A 24 2.54 1.33 -4.56
N ALA A 25 3.18 2.26 -5.26
CA ALA A 25 3.76 2.01 -6.57
C ALA A 25 4.81 0.89 -6.56
N ARG A 26 5.69 0.87 -5.54
CA ARG A 26 6.71 -0.17 -5.41
C ARG A 26 6.11 -1.54 -5.10
N ALA A 27 5.13 -1.59 -4.21
CA ALA A 27 4.44 -2.83 -3.88
C ALA A 27 3.62 -3.33 -5.07
N TRP A 28 2.93 -2.45 -5.79
CA TRP A 28 2.18 -2.81 -7.00
C TRP A 28 3.09 -3.37 -8.08
N HIS A 29 4.24 -2.75 -8.33
CA HIS A 29 5.22 -3.28 -9.28
C HIS A 29 5.70 -4.68 -8.90
N ALA A 30 5.97 -4.93 -7.61
CA ALA A 30 6.43 -6.23 -7.14
C ALA A 30 5.36 -7.35 -7.19
N ILE A 31 4.08 -6.97 -7.22
CA ILE A 31 2.95 -7.92 -7.19
C ILE A 31 2.30 -8.08 -8.58
N GLY A 32 2.31 -7.02 -9.38
CA GLY A 32 1.61 -6.96 -10.67
C GLY A 32 2.11 -7.99 -11.68
N ASP A 33 3.40 -8.29 -11.66
CA ASP A 33 4.01 -9.31 -12.53
C ASP A 33 3.51 -10.73 -12.19
N ASP A 34 3.18 -11.00 -10.93
CA ASP A 34 2.73 -12.32 -10.46
C ASP A 34 1.23 -12.57 -10.69
N LEU A 35 0.41 -11.52 -10.68
CA LEU A 35 -1.05 -11.68 -10.58
C LEU A 35 -1.79 -11.75 -11.93
N GLY A 36 -1.19 -11.27 -13.03
CA GLY A 36 -1.82 -11.31 -14.35
C GLY A 36 -3.18 -10.60 -14.44
N LEU A 37 -3.51 -9.72 -13.49
CA LEU A 37 -4.83 -9.07 -13.40
C LEU A 37 -4.98 -8.01 -14.49
N VAL A 38 -6.18 -7.93 -15.05
CA VAL A 38 -6.54 -6.97 -16.10
C VAL A 38 -7.87 -6.29 -15.77
N GLY A 39 -8.04 -5.07 -16.29
CA GLY A 39 -9.28 -4.30 -16.13
C GLY A 39 -9.69 -4.08 -14.68
N ASP A 40 -10.96 -4.32 -14.37
CA ASP A 40 -11.57 -4.01 -13.06
C ASP A 40 -10.93 -4.79 -11.90
N GLU A 41 -10.42 -5.99 -12.14
CA GLU A 41 -9.76 -6.79 -11.10
C GLU A 41 -8.43 -6.16 -10.66
N ALA A 42 -7.68 -5.59 -11.61
CA ALA A 42 -6.46 -4.86 -11.34
C ALA A 42 -6.73 -3.58 -10.54
N GLU A 43 -7.78 -2.84 -10.88
CA GLU A 43 -8.15 -1.63 -10.15
C GLU A 43 -8.65 -1.93 -8.73
N GLN A 44 -9.45 -2.99 -8.55
CA GLN A 44 -9.84 -3.45 -7.22
C GLN A 44 -8.64 -3.94 -6.39
N ALA A 45 -7.67 -4.60 -7.01
CA ALA A 45 -6.43 -5.00 -6.35
C ALA A 45 -5.60 -3.78 -5.93
N LYS A 46 -5.42 -2.79 -6.82
CA LYS A 46 -4.74 -1.53 -6.49
C LYS A 46 -5.42 -0.78 -5.34
N ALA A 47 -6.75 -0.68 -5.35
CA ALA A 47 -7.50 -0.03 -4.28
C ALA A 47 -7.31 -0.72 -2.92
N ARG A 48 -7.34 -2.06 -2.90
CA ARG A 48 -7.05 -2.86 -1.71
C ARG A 48 -5.63 -2.63 -1.20
N LEU A 49 -4.64 -2.61 -2.09
CA LEU A 49 -3.25 -2.30 -1.74
C LEU A 49 -3.13 -0.89 -1.14
N GLY A 50 -3.84 0.09 -1.68
CA GLY A 50 -3.89 1.45 -1.14
C GLY A 50 -4.39 1.49 0.31
N GLY A 51 -5.47 0.76 0.60
CA GLY A 51 -6.00 0.63 1.97
C GLY A 51 -4.99 0.01 2.96
N ILE A 52 -4.24 -1.00 2.53
CA ILE A 52 -3.18 -1.63 3.33
C ILE A 52 -2.09 -0.63 3.66
N VAL A 53 -1.61 0.14 2.68
CA VAL A 53 -0.54 1.13 2.87
C VAL A 53 -0.96 2.23 3.85
N VAL A 54 -2.18 2.77 3.71
CA VAL A 54 -2.71 3.77 4.64
C VAL A 54 -2.77 3.22 6.07
N ARG A 55 -3.22 1.98 6.24
CA ARG A 55 -3.29 1.33 7.56
C ARG A 55 -1.90 1.12 8.16
N LEU A 56 -0.92 0.72 7.37
CA LEU A 56 0.45 0.53 7.82
C LEU A 56 1.11 1.84 8.25
N LEU A 57 0.87 2.93 7.52
CA LEU A 57 1.36 4.26 7.89
C LEU A 57 0.72 4.78 9.18
N ALA A 58 -0.55 4.47 9.42
CA ALA A 58 -1.24 4.83 10.66
C ALA A 58 -0.69 4.08 11.90
N ASN A 59 -0.07 2.91 11.72
CA ASN A 59 0.45 2.08 12.81
C ASN A 59 1.82 2.53 13.35
N GLY A 60 2.36 3.65 12.88
CA GLY A 60 3.57 4.28 13.42
C GLY A 60 4.79 4.20 12.50
N PRO A 61 5.90 4.85 12.91
CA PRO A 61 7.06 5.04 12.03
C PRO A 61 7.79 3.72 11.79
N ARG A 62 7.93 3.38 10.51
CA ARG A 62 8.77 2.29 9.99
C ARG A 62 9.55 2.81 8.78
N SER A 63 10.63 2.13 8.40
CA SER A 63 11.33 2.50 7.18
C SER A 63 10.43 2.27 5.96
N MET A 64 10.66 3.01 4.88
CA MET A 64 9.90 2.82 3.63
C MET A 64 10.01 1.39 3.11
N GLY A 65 11.19 0.76 3.22
CA GLY A 65 11.41 -0.63 2.83
C GLY A 65 10.59 -1.62 3.68
N ASP A 66 10.56 -1.42 4.99
CA ASP A 66 9.76 -2.28 5.90
C ASP A 66 8.26 -2.15 5.61
N LEU A 67 7.79 -0.92 5.32
CA LEU A 67 6.41 -0.67 4.95
C LEU A 67 6.04 -1.31 3.60
N THR A 68 6.92 -1.24 2.60
CA THR A 68 6.72 -1.93 1.32
C THR A 68 6.66 -3.44 1.51
N THR A 69 7.61 -4.03 2.23
CA THR A 69 7.62 -5.47 2.50
C THR A 69 6.35 -5.91 3.25
N ALA A 70 5.95 -5.16 4.28
CA ALA A 70 4.74 -5.43 5.05
C ALA A 70 3.47 -5.29 4.19
N ALA A 71 3.42 -4.31 3.27
CA ALA A 71 2.29 -4.13 2.37
C ALA A 71 2.17 -5.32 1.39
N ILE A 72 3.28 -5.76 0.81
CA ILE A 72 3.31 -6.93 -0.09
C ILE A 72 2.87 -8.19 0.66
N GLN A 73 3.42 -8.43 1.85
CA GLN A 73 3.08 -9.59 2.65
C GLN A 73 1.59 -9.59 3.03
N THR A 74 1.09 -8.48 3.58
CA THR A 74 -0.32 -8.33 3.96
C THR A 74 -1.26 -8.52 2.76
N PHE A 75 -0.87 -8.00 1.59
CA PHE A 75 -1.65 -8.16 0.37
C PHE A 75 -1.72 -9.62 -0.08
N ARG A 76 -0.60 -10.35 -0.03
CA ARG A 76 -0.52 -11.77 -0.38
C ARG A 76 -1.29 -12.65 0.61
N GLU A 77 -1.19 -12.36 1.91
CA GLU A 77 -1.96 -13.06 2.96
C GLU A 77 -3.47 -12.84 2.81
N ALA A 78 -3.89 -11.64 2.38
CA ALA A 78 -5.28 -11.33 2.08
C ALA A 78 -5.79 -11.93 0.75
N ASN A 79 -4.88 -12.39 -0.12
CA ASN A 79 -5.18 -13.05 -1.40
C ASN A 79 -4.45 -14.41 -1.51
N PRO A 80 -4.87 -15.44 -0.75
CA PRO A 80 -4.22 -16.75 -0.74
C PRO A 80 -4.34 -17.54 -2.07
N THR A 81 -5.12 -17.06 -3.05
CA THR A 81 -5.35 -17.74 -4.33
C THR A 81 -4.21 -17.66 -5.35
N GLY A 82 -3.07 -17.04 -5.00
CA GLY A 82 -1.84 -17.13 -5.80
C GLY A 82 -1.11 -18.48 -5.72
N VAL A 83 -1.56 -19.42 -4.87
CA VAL A 83 -0.97 -20.77 -4.74
C VAL A 83 -2.06 -21.84 -4.67
N THR A 84 -2.86 -22.02 -5.72
CA THR A 84 -3.50 -23.32 -6.00
C THR A 84 -3.92 -23.42 -7.46
N GLY A 85 -3.24 -24.27 -8.24
CA GLY A 85 -3.69 -24.64 -9.58
C GLY A 85 -2.55 -24.99 -10.52
N ARG A 86 -2.09 -26.24 -10.40
CA ARG A 86 -1.20 -26.99 -11.30
C ARG A 86 -1.38 -26.66 -12.79
#